data_AF-A0A8C5WJ19-F1
#
_entry.id   AF-A0A8C5WJ19-F1
#
_cell.length_a   1.000
_cell.length_b   1.000
_cell.length_c   1.000
_cell.angle_alpha   90.00
_cell.angle_beta   90.00
_cell.angle_gamma   90.00
#
_symmetry.space_group_name_H-M   'P 1'
#
loop_
_entity.id
_entity.type
_entity.pdbx_description
1 polymer ?
#
loop_
_entity_poly.entity_id
_entity_poly.type
_entity_poly.pdbx_seq_one_letter_code
_entity_poly.pdbx_strand_id
1 'polypeptide(L)'
;MGEKNNGFDVLYHNMKHGQISTKELSDFMRERSTIEEAYARSMTKLAKSASNYTQLGTFGPVWDVFKTSTEKLAVCHLDLVKKLQELIKELQKYSDEQVKSHKKTKEEVAGTLEAVQNIQSITQALQKAKELYNVKCVDHEKLKKEGAQPKDIEKASLKAGKATESYKRCVEKYAAVKMDFEQKMAETAQVSLSADTLYSITSKHA
;
A
#
# COMPACT_ATOMS: atom_id res chain seq x y z
N MET A 1 17.80 2.47 8.16
CA MET A 1 17.24 1.77 6.97
C MET A 1 17.68 0.32 7.02
N GLY A 2 16.80 -0.63 6.70
CA GLY A 2 17.14 -2.06 6.73
C GLY A 2 18.07 -2.47 5.57
N GLU A 3 18.91 -3.48 5.78
CA GLU A 3 20.00 -3.90 4.87
C GLU A 3 19.56 -4.23 3.42
N LYS A 4 18.27 -4.48 3.19
CA LYS A 4 17.74 -4.87 1.87
C LYS A 4 17.08 -3.73 1.08
N ASN A 5 16.84 -2.57 1.68
CA ASN A 5 16.12 -1.44 1.08
C ASN A 5 14.68 -1.77 0.58
N ASN A 6 14.03 -2.79 1.16
CA ASN A 6 12.68 -3.25 0.78
C ASN A 6 11.52 -2.38 1.30
N GLY A 7 11.80 -1.24 1.94
CA GLY A 7 10.75 -0.41 2.56
C GLY A 7 9.72 0.09 1.55
N PHE A 8 10.15 0.34 0.31
CA PHE A 8 9.31 0.76 -0.80
C PHE A 8 8.25 -0.28 -1.17
N ASP A 9 8.64 -1.55 -1.35
CA ASP A 9 7.75 -2.63 -1.77
C ASP A 9 6.65 -2.89 -0.74
N VAL A 10 7.00 -2.83 0.55
CA VAL A 10 6.05 -3.00 1.66
C VAL A 10 5.00 -1.89 1.65
N LEU A 11 5.43 -0.63 1.51
CA LEU A 11 4.52 0.52 1.47
C LEU A 11 3.60 0.45 0.26
N TYR A 12 4.14 0.13 -0.93
CA TYR A 12 3.35 0.01 -2.16
C TYR A 12 2.31 -1.12 -2.08
N HIS A 13 2.68 -2.28 -1.53
CA HIS A 13 1.73 -3.37 -1.34
C HIS A 13 0.62 -3.05 -0.32
N ASN A 14 0.95 -2.36 0.78
CA ASN A 14 -0.05 -1.94 1.77
C ASN A 14 -1.10 -1.03 1.15
N MET A 15 -0.71 -0.08 0.30
CA MET A 15 -1.66 0.81 -0.37
C MET A 15 -2.60 0.05 -1.32
N LYS A 16 -2.11 -1.00 -2.01
CA LYS A 16 -2.93 -1.86 -2.86
C LYS A 16 -3.97 -2.65 -2.05
N HIS A 17 -3.63 -3.10 -0.84
CA HIS A 17 -4.59 -3.78 0.04
C HIS A 17 -5.74 -2.85 0.47
N GLY A 18 -5.48 -1.55 0.62
CA GLY A 18 -6.52 -0.57 0.96
C GLY A 18 -7.67 -0.52 -0.05
N GLN A 19 -7.39 -0.70 -1.36
CA GLN A 19 -8.44 -0.71 -2.40
C GLN A 19 -9.33 -1.94 -2.30
N ILE A 20 -8.75 -3.08 -1.92
CA ILE A 20 -9.48 -4.34 -1.75
C ILE A 20 -10.44 -4.18 -0.58
N SER A 21 -9.98 -3.65 0.56
CA SER A 21 -10.82 -3.41 1.73
C SER A 21 -12.01 -2.49 1.44
N THR A 22 -11.80 -1.38 0.71
CA THR A 22 -12.88 -0.46 0.34
C THR A 22 -13.94 -1.16 -0.53
N LYS A 23 -13.50 -1.99 -1.48
CA LYS A 23 -14.41 -2.75 -2.34
C LYS A 23 -15.21 -3.78 -1.55
N GLU A 24 -14.55 -4.59 -0.72
CA GLU A 24 -15.21 -5.60 0.12
C GLU A 24 -16.25 -4.97 1.05
N LEU A 25 -15.95 -3.81 1.64
CA LEU A 25 -16.89 -3.07 2.47
C LEU A 25 -18.11 -2.58 1.67
N SER A 26 -17.90 -2.07 0.45
CA SER A 26 -18.98 -1.63 -0.44
C SER A 26 -19.91 -2.80 -0.84
N ASP A 27 -19.32 -3.95 -1.17
CA ASP A 27 -20.07 -5.17 -1.51
C ASP A 27 -20.89 -5.67 -0.31
N PHE A 28 -20.29 -5.67 0.89
CA PHE A 28 -20.99 -6.03 2.12
C PHE A 28 -22.17 -5.08 2.44
N MET A 29 -21.98 -3.76 2.29
CA MET A 29 -23.04 -2.77 2.51
C MET A 29 -24.17 -2.91 1.50
N ARG A 30 -23.86 -3.28 0.25
CA ARG A 30 -24.87 -3.56 -0.78
C ARG A 30 -25.72 -4.77 -0.41
N GLU A 31 -25.10 -5.86 0.00
CA GLU A 31 -25.82 -7.05 0.47
C GLU A 31 -26.71 -6.73 1.67
N ARG A 32 -26.18 -6.00 2.65
CA ARG A 32 -26.96 -5.52 3.78
C ARG A 32 -28.17 -4.68 3.32
N SER A 33 -27.97 -3.74 2.41
CA SER A 33 -29.06 -2.92 1.86
C SER A 33 -30.14 -3.77 1.18
N THR A 34 -29.76 -4.83 0.45
CA THR A 34 -30.70 -5.75 -0.20
C THR A 34 -31.53 -6.52 0.83
N ILE A 35 -30.91 -6.99 1.92
CA ILE A 35 -31.60 -7.68 3.01
C ILE A 35 -32.61 -6.76 3.70
N GLU A 36 -32.19 -5.53 4.03
CA GLU A 36 -33.05 -4.53 4.70
C GLU A 36 -34.25 -4.15 3.81
N GLU A 37 -34.05 -4.04 2.49
CA GLU A 37 -35.13 -3.75 1.55
C GLU A 37 -36.12 -4.91 1.45
N ALA A 38 -35.63 -6.15 1.39
CA ALA A 38 -36.49 -7.34 1.37
C ALA A 38 -37.33 -7.46 2.66
N TYR A 39 -36.73 -7.16 3.81
CA TYR A 39 -37.43 -7.11 5.09
C TYR A 39 -38.54 -6.05 5.07
N ALA A 40 -38.22 -4.82 4.68
CA ALA A 40 -39.19 -3.72 4.61
C ALA A 40 -40.37 -4.01 3.69
N ARG A 41 -40.11 -4.62 2.52
CA ARG A 41 -41.16 -5.04 1.56
C ARG A 41 -42.06 -6.12 2.17
N SER A 42 -41.47 -7.07 2.89
CA SER A 42 -42.21 -8.13 3.59
C SER A 42 -43.10 -7.56 4.69
N MET A 43 -42.59 -6.61 5.48
CA MET A 43 -43.37 -5.92 6.51
C MET A 43 -44.49 -5.06 5.92
N THR A 44 -44.25 -4.39 4.80
CA THR A 44 -45.30 -3.65 4.07
C THR A 44 -46.44 -4.58 3.62
N LYS A 45 -46.10 -5.77 3.11
CA LYS A 45 -47.09 -6.78 2.71
C LYS A 45 -47.87 -7.30 3.92
N LEU A 46 -47.19 -7.57 5.03
CA LEU A 46 -47.80 -8.02 6.28
C LEU A 46 -48.80 -6.99 6.81
N ALA A 47 -48.42 -5.71 6.85
CA ALA A 47 -49.31 -4.65 7.31
C ALA A 47 -50.59 -4.55 6.47
N LYS A 48 -50.48 -4.66 5.13
CA LYS A 48 -51.66 -4.68 4.25
C LYS A 48 -52.59 -5.85 4.55
N SER A 49 -52.03 -7.02 4.85
CA SER A 49 -52.80 -8.22 5.18
C SER A 49 -53.58 -8.12 6.49
N ALA A 50 -53.19 -7.21 7.41
CA ALA A 50 -53.95 -6.98 8.65
C ALA A 50 -55.42 -6.60 8.38
N SER A 51 -55.69 -5.95 7.24
CA SER A 51 -57.05 -5.56 6.82
C SER A 51 -57.91 -6.77 6.38
N ASN A 52 -57.31 -7.94 6.18
CA ASN A 52 -58.02 -9.16 5.78
C ASN A 52 -58.59 -9.95 6.98
N TYR A 53 -58.20 -9.61 8.21
CA TYR A 53 -58.73 -10.27 9.41
C TYR A 53 -60.10 -9.70 9.80
N THR A 54 -60.86 -10.49 10.58
CA THR A 54 -62.17 -10.08 11.05
C THR A 54 -62.09 -8.79 11.85
N GLN A 55 -62.87 -7.80 11.43
CA GLN A 55 -63.05 -6.53 12.15
C GLN A 55 -64.25 -6.58 13.11
N LEU A 56 -64.93 -7.73 13.17
CA LEU A 56 -66.06 -7.93 14.07
C LEU A 56 -65.58 -8.25 15.48
N GLY A 57 -66.27 -7.69 16.46
CA GLY A 57 -65.97 -7.87 17.89
C GLY A 57 -64.98 -6.84 18.44
N THR A 58 -64.69 -6.97 19.73
CA THR A 58 -63.89 -5.99 20.49
C THR A 58 -62.41 -5.93 20.07
N PHE A 59 -61.94 -6.89 19.28
CA PHE A 59 -60.56 -6.97 18.80
C PHE A 59 -60.31 -6.25 17.46
N GLY A 60 -61.35 -5.78 16.75
CA GLY A 60 -61.19 -5.04 15.48
C GLY A 60 -60.17 -3.89 15.57
N PRO A 61 -60.31 -2.96 16.54
CA PRO A 61 -59.35 -1.85 16.70
C PRO A 61 -57.90 -2.28 16.98
N VAL A 62 -57.68 -3.50 17.48
CA VAL A 62 -56.33 -4.02 17.74
C VAL A 62 -55.60 -4.28 16.42
N TRP A 63 -56.31 -4.73 15.37
CA TRP A 63 -55.71 -4.94 14.05
C TRP A 63 -55.22 -3.63 13.41
N ASP A 64 -55.91 -2.51 13.64
CA ASP A 64 -55.46 -1.19 13.17
C ASP A 64 -54.15 -0.75 13.85
N VAL A 65 -53.97 -1.10 15.13
CA VAL A 65 -52.71 -0.87 15.86
C VAL A 65 -51.58 -1.71 15.26
N PHE A 66 -51.82 -2.99 14.98
CA PHE A 66 -50.84 -3.85 14.32
C PHE A 66 -50.49 -3.36 12.92
N LYS A 67 -51.49 -2.96 12.12
CA LYS A 67 -51.27 -2.37 10.80
C LYS A 67 -50.36 -1.15 10.87
N THR A 68 -50.73 -0.18 11.70
CA THR A 68 -50.00 1.10 11.83
C THR A 68 -48.57 0.90 12.33
N SER A 69 -48.39 0.05 13.36
CA SER A 69 -47.06 -0.23 13.90
C SER A 69 -46.17 -0.97 12.89
N THR A 70 -46.73 -1.93 12.14
CA THR A 70 -46.02 -2.67 11.09
C THR A 70 -45.65 -1.76 9.91
N GLU A 71 -46.54 -0.83 9.51
CA GLU A 71 -46.24 0.19 8.48
C GLU A 71 -45.09 1.09 8.90
N LYS A 72 -45.12 1.59 10.14
CA LYS A 72 -44.03 2.42 10.68
C LYS A 72 -42.71 1.66 10.71
N LEU A 73 -42.70 0.40 11.13
CA LEU A 73 -41.50 -0.43 11.11
C LEU A 73 -40.96 -0.63 9.69
N ALA A 74 -41.83 -0.91 8.71
CA ALA A 74 -41.42 -1.01 7.31
C ALA A 74 -40.76 0.29 6.80
N VAL A 75 -41.31 1.46 7.17
CA VAL A 75 -40.73 2.76 6.83
C VAL A 75 -39.34 2.94 7.46
N CYS A 76 -39.15 2.57 8.74
CA CYS A 76 -37.84 2.65 9.39
C CYS A 76 -36.76 1.87 8.64
N HIS A 77 -37.08 0.66 8.16
CA HIS A 77 -36.15 -0.15 7.38
C HIS A 77 -35.89 0.45 5.98
N LEU A 78 -36.90 1.02 5.31
CA LEU A 78 -36.68 1.74 4.05
C LEU A 78 -35.80 2.99 4.23
N ASP A 79 -35.93 3.71 5.34
CA ASP A 79 -35.07 4.85 5.61
C ASP A 79 -33.62 4.41 5.92
N LEU A 80 -33.44 3.27 6.57
CA LEU A 80 -32.12 2.64 6.71
C LEU A 80 -31.51 2.26 5.35
N VAL A 81 -32.30 1.69 4.43
CA VAL A 81 -31.86 1.39 3.05
C VAL A 81 -31.36 2.65 2.35
N LYS A 82 -32.09 3.78 2.43
CA LYS A 82 -31.64 5.04 1.83
C LYS A 82 -30.31 5.50 2.41
N LYS A 83 -30.14 5.43 3.74
CA LYS A 83 -28.87 5.79 4.41
C LYS A 83 -27.72 4.88 3.97
N LEU A 84 -27.97 3.58 3.85
CA LEU A 84 -26.99 2.61 3.33
C LEU A 84 -26.59 2.94 1.89
N GLN A 85 -27.55 3.30 1.03
CA GLN A 85 -27.28 3.67 -0.34
C GLN A 85 -26.45 4.96 -0.46
N GLU A 86 -26.69 5.96 0.38
CA GLU A 86 -25.83 7.15 0.43
C GLU A 86 -24.42 6.81 0.92
N LEU A 87 -24.29 5.98 1.97
CA LEU A 87 -22.98 5.51 2.45
C LEU A 87 -22.21 4.73 1.36
N ILE A 88 -22.90 3.89 0.58
CA ILE A 88 -22.29 3.18 -0.56
C ILE A 88 -21.76 4.17 -1.61
N LYS A 89 -22.46 5.27 -1.88
CA LYS A 89 -21.97 6.32 -2.80
C LYS A 89 -20.73 7.03 -2.25
N GLU A 90 -20.71 7.32 -0.96
CA GLU A 90 -19.55 7.92 -0.29
C GLU A 90 -18.33 6.98 -0.34
N LEU A 91 -18.54 5.68 -0.10
CA LEU A 91 -17.49 4.66 -0.25
C LEU A 91 -16.98 4.56 -1.69
N GLN A 92 -17.86 4.67 -2.69
CA GLN A 92 -17.44 4.68 -4.09
C GLN A 92 -16.60 5.91 -4.42
N LYS A 93 -17.02 7.10 -3.96
CA LYS A 93 -16.24 8.33 -4.12
C LYS A 93 -14.86 8.21 -3.48
N TYR A 94 -14.81 7.68 -2.27
CA TYR A 94 -13.56 7.42 -1.56
C TYR A 94 -12.66 6.43 -2.32
N SER A 95 -13.24 5.36 -2.89
CA SER A 95 -12.50 4.41 -3.74
C SER A 95 -11.88 5.12 -4.96
N ASP A 96 -12.61 6.00 -5.63
CA ASP A 96 -12.10 6.74 -6.78
C ASP A 96 -10.98 7.72 -6.39
N GLU A 97 -11.12 8.39 -5.24
CA GLU A 97 -10.09 9.24 -4.65
C GLU A 97 -8.84 8.44 -4.27
N GLN A 98 -9.01 7.25 -3.70
CA GLN A 98 -7.95 6.33 -3.37
C GLN A 98 -7.18 5.87 -4.62
N VAL A 99 -7.86 5.59 -5.73
CA VAL A 99 -7.20 5.26 -7.02
C VAL A 99 -6.36 6.43 -7.52
N LYS A 100 -6.89 7.66 -7.48
CA LYS A 100 -6.14 8.86 -7.90
C LYS A 100 -4.94 9.13 -7.01
N SER A 101 -5.13 9.04 -5.69
CA SER A 101 -4.05 9.17 -4.70
C SER A 101 -2.97 8.13 -4.93
N HIS A 102 -3.33 6.86 -5.13
CA HIS A 102 -2.37 5.78 -5.40
C HIS A 102 -1.59 6.02 -6.69
N LYS A 103 -2.25 6.46 -7.77
CA LYS A 103 -1.57 6.80 -9.03
C LYS A 103 -0.56 7.92 -8.80
N LYS A 104 -0.97 8.99 -8.12
CA LYS A 104 -0.10 10.13 -7.81
C LYS A 104 1.10 9.70 -6.97
N THR A 105 0.88 8.97 -5.88
CA THR A 105 1.97 8.46 -5.04
C THR A 105 2.91 7.59 -5.86
N LYS A 106 2.40 6.66 -6.69
CA LYS A 106 3.25 5.82 -7.56
C LYS A 106 4.16 6.65 -8.47
N GLU A 107 3.65 7.73 -9.05
CA GLU A 107 4.43 8.64 -9.89
C GLU A 107 5.49 9.40 -9.06
N GLU A 108 5.11 9.92 -7.89
CA GLU A 108 6.03 10.64 -6.98
C GLU A 108 7.17 9.75 -6.47
N VAL A 109 6.89 8.47 -6.21
CA VAL A 109 7.87 7.54 -5.66
C VAL A 109 8.62 6.73 -6.73
N ALA A 110 8.29 6.90 -8.02
CA ALA A 110 8.93 6.16 -9.12
C ALA A 110 10.46 6.39 -9.18
N GLY A 111 10.90 7.63 -8.94
CA GLY A 111 12.33 7.96 -8.88
C GLY A 111 13.05 7.28 -7.70
N THR A 112 12.33 6.95 -6.64
CA THR A 112 12.86 6.23 -5.47
C THR A 112 13.12 4.78 -5.80
N LEU A 113 12.25 4.14 -6.59
CA LEU A 113 12.47 2.77 -7.06
C LEU A 113 13.77 2.66 -7.89
N GLU A 114 13.99 3.62 -8.80
CA GLU A 114 15.23 3.69 -9.58
C GLU A 114 16.45 3.88 -8.67
N ALA A 115 16.37 4.77 -7.68
CA ALA A 115 17.45 4.99 -6.72
C ALA A 115 17.74 3.74 -5.85
N VAL A 116 16.71 2.99 -5.46
CA VAL A 116 16.83 1.69 -4.75
C VAL A 116 17.58 0.66 -5.62
N GLN A 117 17.20 0.53 -6.90
CA GLN A 117 17.86 -0.38 -7.82
C GLN A 117 19.32 0.02 -8.07
N ASN A 118 19.57 1.32 -8.23
CA ASN A 118 20.90 1.86 -8.43
C ASN A 118 21.80 1.62 -7.21
N ILE A 119 21.32 1.87 -5.98
CA ILE A 119 22.12 1.64 -4.77
C ILE A 119 22.42 0.14 -4.57
N GLN A 120 21.46 -0.76 -4.87
CA GLN A 120 21.68 -2.20 -4.82
C GLN A 120 22.74 -2.65 -5.82
N SER A 121 22.65 -2.17 -7.07
CA SER A 121 23.59 -2.49 -8.15
C SER A 121 25.02 -2.01 -7.84
N ILE A 122 25.17 -0.73 -7.43
CA ILE A 122 26.49 -0.17 -7.14
C ILE A 122 27.10 -0.77 -5.87
N THR A 123 26.29 -1.17 -4.87
CA THR A 123 26.78 -1.89 -3.68
C THR A 123 27.39 -3.23 -4.07
N GLN A 124 26.73 -3.99 -4.95
CA GLN A 124 27.29 -5.26 -5.45
C GLN A 124 28.57 -5.04 -6.28
N ALA A 125 28.59 -4.02 -7.15
CA ALA A 125 29.77 -3.70 -7.94
C ALA A 125 30.95 -3.27 -7.05
N LEU A 126 30.69 -2.46 -6.03
CA LEU A 126 31.68 -2.01 -5.05
C LEU A 126 32.29 -3.20 -4.30
N GLN A 127 31.46 -4.14 -3.85
CA GLN A 127 31.93 -5.33 -3.15
C GLN A 127 32.84 -6.18 -4.04
N LYS A 128 32.45 -6.43 -5.30
CA LYS A 128 33.29 -7.16 -6.28
C LYS A 128 34.61 -6.44 -6.56
N ALA A 129 34.58 -5.11 -6.70
CA ALA A 129 35.79 -4.32 -6.92
C ALA A 129 36.75 -4.36 -5.72
N LYS A 130 36.20 -4.33 -4.49
CA LYS A 130 36.96 -4.46 -3.25
C LYS A 130 37.64 -5.82 -3.13
N GLU A 131 36.90 -6.90 -3.41
CA GLU A 131 37.44 -8.27 -3.41
C GLU A 131 38.56 -8.43 -4.43
N LEU A 132 38.35 -7.93 -5.66
CA LEU A 132 39.38 -7.97 -6.71
C LEU A 132 40.62 -7.17 -6.32
N TYR A 133 40.46 -5.97 -5.77
CA TYR A 133 41.55 -5.15 -5.25
C TYR A 133 42.37 -5.92 -4.21
N ASN A 134 41.71 -6.52 -3.22
CA ASN A 134 42.38 -7.30 -2.17
C ASN A 134 43.18 -8.47 -2.76
N VAL A 135 42.59 -9.24 -3.68
CA VAL A 135 43.29 -10.35 -4.37
C VAL A 135 44.55 -9.84 -5.09
N LYS A 136 44.44 -8.74 -5.85
CA LYS A 136 45.60 -8.20 -6.61
C LYS A 136 46.68 -7.60 -5.73
N CYS A 137 46.32 -7.02 -4.59
CA CYS A 137 47.30 -6.55 -3.60
C CYS A 137 48.05 -7.72 -2.97
N VAL A 138 47.32 -8.77 -2.54
CA VAL A 138 47.93 -9.98 -1.94
C VAL A 138 48.84 -10.69 -2.95
N ASP A 139 48.39 -10.87 -4.20
CA ASP A 139 49.20 -11.46 -5.27
C ASP A 139 50.52 -10.70 -5.48
N HIS A 140 50.45 -9.37 -5.52
CA HIS A 140 51.62 -8.50 -5.71
C HIS A 140 52.59 -8.59 -4.52
N GLU A 141 52.08 -8.56 -3.28
CA GLU A 141 52.92 -8.70 -2.09
C GLU A 141 53.59 -10.07 -2.00
N LYS A 142 52.87 -11.13 -2.37
CA LYS A 142 53.39 -12.49 -2.41
C LYS A 142 54.57 -12.62 -3.37
N LEU A 143 54.41 -12.16 -4.61
CA LEU A 143 55.49 -12.18 -5.62
C LEU A 143 56.71 -11.38 -5.17
N LYS A 144 56.50 -10.27 -4.45
CA LYS A 144 57.58 -9.47 -3.88
C LYS A 144 58.32 -10.21 -2.75
N LYS A 145 57.61 -10.94 -1.89
CA LYS A 145 58.19 -11.73 -0.78
C LYS A 145 58.94 -12.98 -1.28
N GLU A 146 58.44 -13.61 -2.34
CA GLU A 146 59.03 -14.81 -2.93
C GLU A 146 60.24 -14.52 -3.83
N GLY A 147 60.59 -13.24 -4.05
CA GLY A 147 61.73 -12.85 -4.88
C GLY A 147 61.53 -13.19 -6.36
N ALA A 148 60.30 -13.08 -6.86
CA ALA A 148 59.97 -13.32 -8.26
C ALA A 148 60.74 -12.39 -9.21
N GLN A 149 60.75 -12.72 -10.50
CA GLN A 149 61.46 -11.92 -11.50
C GLN A 149 60.94 -10.47 -11.54
N PRO A 150 61.81 -9.45 -11.72
CA PRO A 150 61.41 -8.04 -11.71
C PRO A 150 60.25 -7.73 -12.66
N LYS A 151 60.24 -8.35 -13.84
CA LYS A 151 59.19 -8.20 -14.86
C LYS A 151 57.82 -8.72 -14.40
N ASP A 152 57.79 -9.81 -13.62
CA ASP A 152 56.56 -10.39 -13.11
C ASP A 152 56.00 -9.57 -11.95
N ILE A 153 56.87 -9.01 -11.11
CA ILE A 153 56.50 -8.05 -10.05
C ILE A 153 55.91 -6.78 -10.66
N GLU A 154 56.55 -6.22 -11.69
CA GLU A 154 56.05 -5.03 -12.40
C GLU A 154 54.67 -5.28 -13.02
N LYS A 155 54.48 -6.43 -13.66
CA LYS A 155 53.18 -6.83 -14.23
C LYS A 155 52.09 -6.98 -13.15
N ALA A 156 52.42 -7.51 -11.98
CA ALA A 156 51.50 -7.62 -10.85
C ALA A 156 51.16 -6.25 -10.25
N SER A 157 52.15 -5.36 -10.12
CA SER A 157 51.98 -3.98 -9.68
C SER A 157 51.02 -3.21 -10.58
N LEU A 158 51.17 -3.32 -11.92
CA LEU A 158 50.25 -2.70 -12.87
C LEU A 158 48.80 -3.23 -12.73
N LYS A 159 48.62 -4.52 -12.45
CA LYS A 159 47.29 -5.11 -12.21
C LYS A 159 46.68 -4.60 -10.89
N ALA A 160 47.48 -4.49 -9.83
CA ALA A 160 47.04 -3.94 -8.55
C ALA A 160 46.68 -2.45 -8.67
N GLY A 161 47.46 -1.67 -9.44
CA GLY A 161 47.16 -0.27 -9.75
C GLY A 161 45.81 -0.11 -10.46
N LYS A 162 45.57 -0.90 -11.51
CA LYS A 162 44.27 -0.91 -12.22
C LYS A 162 43.09 -1.30 -11.32
N ALA A 163 43.29 -2.30 -10.45
CA ALA A 163 42.25 -2.70 -9.50
C ALA A 163 41.98 -1.60 -8.45
N THR A 164 43.02 -0.88 -8.02
CA THR A 164 42.90 0.26 -7.09
C THR A 164 42.11 1.41 -7.70
N GLU A 165 42.41 1.80 -8.95
CA GLU A 165 41.66 2.84 -9.66
C GLU A 165 40.20 2.43 -9.88
N SER A 166 39.95 1.18 -10.25
CA SER A 166 38.59 0.64 -10.41
C SER A 166 37.81 0.67 -9.10
N TYR A 167 38.43 0.27 -7.98
CA TYR A 167 37.81 0.32 -6.66
C TYR A 167 37.52 1.76 -6.22
N LYS A 168 38.49 2.69 -6.33
CA LYS A 168 38.28 4.12 -6.04
C LYS A 168 37.10 4.70 -6.83
N ARG A 169 37.03 4.43 -8.13
CA ARG A 169 35.92 4.88 -8.99
C ARG A 169 34.58 4.31 -8.54
N CYS A 170 34.54 3.06 -8.07
CA CYS A 170 33.31 2.48 -7.50
C CYS A 170 32.92 3.14 -6.18
N VAL A 171 33.88 3.49 -5.32
CA VAL A 171 33.63 4.21 -4.05
C VAL A 171 33.02 5.59 -4.32
N GLU A 172 33.60 6.36 -5.27
CA GLU A 172 33.09 7.68 -5.65
C GLU A 172 31.67 7.61 -6.21
N LYS A 173 31.41 6.65 -7.11
CA LYS A 173 30.07 6.40 -7.64
C LYS A 173 29.08 5.98 -6.55
N TYR A 174 29.51 5.10 -5.64
CA TYR A 174 28.68 4.66 -4.52
C TYR A 174 28.26 5.85 -3.65
N ALA A 175 29.18 6.77 -3.32
CA ALA A 175 28.86 7.94 -2.51
C ALA A 175 27.77 8.83 -3.17
N ALA A 176 27.90 9.08 -4.48
CA ALA A 176 26.90 9.86 -5.22
C ALA A 176 25.53 9.18 -5.26
N VAL A 177 25.49 7.88 -5.58
CA VAL A 177 24.24 7.10 -5.63
C VAL A 177 23.61 6.98 -4.23
N LYS A 178 24.43 6.87 -3.17
CA LYS A 178 23.94 6.82 -1.79
C LYS A 178 23.26 8.11 -1.38
N MET A 179 23.81 9.28 -1.75
CA MET A 179 23.17 10.56 -1.48
C MET A 179 21.82 10.70 -2.18
N ASP A 180 21.72 10.36 -3.47
CA ASP A 180 20.46 10.39 -4.22
C ASP A 180 19.41 9.45 -3.60
N PHE A 181 19.84 8.24 -3.22
CA PHE A 181 18.98 7.28 -2.53
C PHE A 181 18.47 7.80 -1.18
N GLU A 182 19.34 8.33 -0.33
CA GLU A 182 18.96 8.85 1.00
C GLU A 182 17.96 10.01 0.87
N GLN A 183 18.18 10.92 -0.08
CA GLN A 183 17.27 12.04 -0.35
C GLN A 183 15.89 11.53 -0.80
N LYS A 184 15.82 10.71 -1.86
CA LYS A 184 14.53 10.24 -2.40
C LYS A 184 13.77 9.34 -1.42
N MET A 185 14.48 8.56 -0.62
CA MET A 185 13.87 7.77 0.45
C MET A 185 13.28 8.65 1.55
N ALA A 186 13.93 9.75 1.92
CA ALA A 186 13.40 10.68 2.92
C ALA A 186 12.13 11.38 2.42
N GLU A 187 12.14 11.86 1.17
CA GLU A 187 10.98 12.46 0.52
C GLU A 187 9.81 11.46 0.45
N THR A 188 10.08 10.22 0.04
CA THR A 188 9.07 9.15 -0.03
C THR A 188 8.49 8.80 1.34
N ALA A 189 9.33 8.70 2.37
CA ALA A 189 8.86 8.41 3.72
C ALA A 189 7.92 9.50 4.25
N GLN A 190 8.19 10.77 3.93
CA GLN A 190 7.31 11.89 4.29
C GLN A 190 5.97 11.84 3.54
N VAL A 191 5.97 11.48 2.26
CA VAL A 191 4.74 11.26 1.46
C VAL A 191 3.92 10.11 2.06
N SER A 192 4.55 9.00 2.44
CA SER A 192 3.84 7.87 3.05
C SER A 192 3.25 8.22 4.43
N LEU A 193 3.99 8.92 5.28
CA LEU A 193 3.48 9.38 6.58
C LEU A 193 2.31 10.37 6.45
N SER A 194 2.37 11.27 5.47
CA SER A 194 1.25 12.20 5.21
C SER A 194 0.01 11.50 4.65
N ALA A 195 0.19 10.47 3.83
CA ALA A 195 -0.90 9.61 3.37
C ALA A 195 -1.56 8.85 4.55
N ASP A 196 -0.78 8.23 5.43
CA ASP A 196 -1.30 7.52 6.61
C ASP A 196 -2.00 8.47 7.60
N THR A 197 -1.51 9.70 7.74
CA THR A 197 -2.13 10.72 8.59
C THR A 197 -3.49 11.17 8.03
N LEU A 198 -3.63 11.29 6.71
CA LEU A 198 -4.92 11.57 6.06
C LEU A 198 -5.92 10.42 6.29
N TYR A 199 -5.49 9.16 6.22
CA TYR A 199 -6.31 8.00 6.56
C TYR A 199 -6.73 7.97 8.04
N SER A 200 -5.84 8.34 8.95
CA SER A 200 -6.17 8.42 10.38
C SER A 200 -7.19 9.53 10.67
N ILE A 201 -7.09 10.69 9.99
CA ILE A 201 -7.97 11.84 10.23
C ILE A 201 -9.37 11.59 9.68
N THR A 202 -9.51 10.93 8.52
CA THR A 202 -10.81 10.55 7.96
C THR A 202 -11.52 9.49 8.80
N SER A 203 -10.79 8.53 9.41
CA SER A 203 -11.40 7.54 10.31
C SER A 203 -11.85 8.10 11.67
N LYS A 204 -11.29 9.22 12.12
CA LYS A 204 -11.67 9.84 13.41
C LYS A 204 -12.97 10.67 13.35
N HIS A 205 -13.52 10.88 12.16
CA HIS A 205 -14.70 11.71 11.94
C HIS A 205 -15.86 10.96 11.28
N ALA A 206 -15.75 9.63 11.16
CA ALA A 206 -16.84 8.71 10.78
C ALA A 206 -17.29 7.92 12.01
#